data_AF-A0A372MI92-F1
#
_entry.id   AF-A0A372MI92-F1
#
_cell.length_a   1.000
_cell.length_b   1.000
_cell.length_c   1.000
_cell.angle_alpha   90.00
_cell.angle_beta   90.00
_cell.angle_gamma   90.00
#
_symmetry.space_group_name_H-M   'P 1'
#
loop_
_entity.id
_entity.type
_entity.pdbx_description
1 polymer ?
#
loop_
_entity_poly.entity_id
_entity_poly.type
_entity_poly.pdbx_seq_one_letter_code
_entity_poly.pdbx_strand_id
1 'polypeptide(L)'
;MAVYLANTGLQLLSKNGTLDQEPLMQWFHEAKRISAHQGAYYTKMLDSGLTIVFRTVVDNEDLQIVGLDMHMSGRCIWSGKPLVQIGKGEPLSITLLMTNGSEKSAFIATLVHAATLEQIDEDTLLDLQVCAFPQALDVFDSREAYEMVTEEGARLEDKKLLPFNYIMARDESLSEENRERFAQEEQMMLLCGPVLGVQNRKHGFKDTGCTVATISTEMGHLDLVFAPEQLEKPLKKGSYVVASCAISADVLTD
;
A
#
# COMPACT_ATOMS: atom_id res chain seq x y z
N MET A 1 -6.71 -1.71 -8.24
CA MET A 1 -6.33 -0.87 -9.40
C MET A 1 -6.91 0.55 -9.35
N ALA A 2 -8.24 0.73 -9.30
CA ALA A 2 -8.87 2.07 -9.32
C ALA A 2 -8.47 2.97 -8.13
N VAL A 3 -8.32 2.38 -6.93
CA VAL A 3 -7.88 3.10 -5.72
C VAL A 3 -6.47 3.67 -5.90
N TYR A 4 -5.50 2.87 -6.35
CA TYR A 4 -4.13 3.35 -6.57
C TYR A 4 -4.04 4.52 -7.58
N LEU A 5 -4.82 4.48 -8.67
CA LEU A 5 -4.89 5.59 -9.62
C LEU A 5 -5.52 6.85 -9.02
N ALA A 6 -6.56 6.68 -8.20
CA ALA A 6 -7.16 7.77 -7.47
C ALA A 6 -6.20 8.39 -6.45
N ASN A 7 -5.42 7.58 -5.75
CA ASN A 7 -4.45 8.04 -4.76
C ASN A 7 -3.25 8.74 -5.37
N THR A 8 -2.95 8.46 -6.63
CA THR A 8 -1.78 9.00 -7.32
C THR A 8 -2.11 10.14 -8.25
N GLY A 9 -3.35 10.65 -8.28
CA GLY A 9 -3.69 11.73 -9.22
C GLY A 9 -3.59 11.29 -10.70
N LEU A 10 -3.59 9.98 -10.96
CA LEU A 10 -3.52 9.38 -12.30
C LEU A 10 -4.92 8.92 -12.78
N GLN A 11 -5.99 9.52 -12.28
CA GLN A 11 -7.37 9.18 -12.66
C GLN A 11 -7.62 9.37 -14.16
N LEU A 12 -6.85 10.25 -14.82
CA LEU A 12 -6.92 10.45 -16.27
C LEU A 12 -6.57 9.18 -17.08
N LEU A 13 -5.89 8.21 -16.45
CA LEU A 13 -5.64 6.90 -17.04
C LEU A 13 -6.86 5.99 -16.98
N SER A 14 -7.91 6.34 -16.23
CA SER A 14 -9.17 5.60 -16.24
C SER A 14 -10.11 6.20 -17.28
N LYS A 15 -10.36 5.47 -18.36
CA LYS A 15 -11.29 5.84 -19.44
C LYS A 15 -12.41 4.82 -19.50
N ASN A 16 -13.65 5.22 -19.22
CA ASN A 16 -14.84 4.36 -19.32
C ASN A 16 -14.73 3.03 -18.52
N GLY A 17 -14.08 3.06 -17.36
CA GLY A 17 -13.88 1.87 -16.53
C GLY A 17 -12.73 0.95 -16.98
N THR A 18 -12.00 1.31 -18.02
CA THR A 18 -10.77 0.63 -18.45
C THR A 18 -9.56 1.54 -18.32
N LEU A 19 -8.37 0.95 -18.35
CA LEU A 19 -7.13 1.71 -18.33
C LEU A 19 -6.74 2.18 -19.73
N ASP A 20 -6.27 3.42 -19.82
CA ASP A 20 -5.71 4.01 -21.02
C ASP A 20 -4.42 3.28 -21.39
N GLN A 21 -4.51 2.41 -22.40
CA GLN A 21 -3.40 1.52 -22.74
C GLN A 21 -2.21 2.25 -23.34
N GLU A 22 -2.42 3.35 -24.06
CA GLU A 22 -1.35 4.08 -24.76
C GLU A 22 -0.23 4.55 -23.80
N PRO A 23 -0.50 5.35 -22.75
CA PRO A 23 0.54 5.76 -21.80
C PRO A 23 1.10 4.58 -20.99
N LEU A 24 0.29 3.58 -20.66
CA LEU A 24 0.75 2.40 -19.93
C LEU A 24 1.73 1.56 -20.75
N MET A 25 1.44 1.34 -22.04
CA MET A 25 2.33 0.60 -22.93
C MET A 25 3.61 1.39 -23.24
N GLN A 26 3.52 2.72 -23.34
CA GLN A 26 4.71 3.56 -23.43
C GLN A 26 5.61 3.37 -22.20
N TRP A 27 5.05 3.49 -20.99
CA TRP A 27 5.81 3.28 -19.76
C TRP A 27 6.36 1.86 -19.63
N PHE A 28 5.62 0.86 -20.09
CA PHE A 28 6.09 -0.52 -20.16
C PHE A 28 7.33 -0.68 -21.05
N HIS A 29 7.36 -0.04 -22.22
CA HIS A 29 8.52 -0.08 -23.12
C HIS A 29 9.74 0.68 -22.58
N GLU A 30 9.51 1.72 -21.77
CA GLU A 30 10.56 2.50 -21.11
C GLU A 30 11.03 1.89 -19.77
N ALA A 31 10.31 0.88 -19.27
CA ALA A 31 10.53 0.31 -17.96
C ALA A 31 11.81 -0.54 -17.89
N LYS A 32 12.44 -0.54 -16.73
CA LYS A 32 13.58 -1.42 -16.43
C LYS A 32 13.06 -2.82 -16.14
N ARG A 33 13.57 -3.82 -16.86
CA ARG A 33 13.28 -5.23 -16.58
C ARG A 33 14.04 -5.71 -15.34
N ILE A 34 13.33 -6.42 -14.46
CA ILE A 34 13.85 -7.14 -13.31
C ILE A 34 13.42 -8.60 -13.45
N SER A 35 14.39 -9.51 -13.57
CA SER A 35 14.11 -10.94 -13.69
C SER A 35 13.57 -11.50 -12.38
N ALA A 36 12.62 -12.43 -12.46
CA ALA A 36 12.04 -13.10 -11.30
C ALA A 36 11.82 -14.59 -11.59
N HIS A 37 11.63 -15.39 -10.55
CA HIS A 37 11.22 -16.77 -10.75
C HIS A 37 9.84 -16.81 -11.43
N GLN A 38 9.72 -17.55 -12.53
CA GLN A 38 8.48 -17.71 -13.33
C GLN A 38 8.01 -16.45 -14.09
N GLY A 39 8.83 -15.41 -14.23
CA GLY A 39 8.48 -14.23 -15.03
C GLY A 39 9.46 -13.07 -14.93
N ALA A 40 8.94 -11.85 -15.05
CA ALA A 40 9.71 -10.63 -14.85
C ALA A 40 8.81 -9.48 -14.39
N TYR A 41 9.41 -8.55 -13.65
CA TYR A 41 8.83 -7.24 -13.39
C TYR A 41 9.40 -6.23 -14.40
N TYR A 42 8.57 -5.31 -14.86
CA TYR A 42 9.02 -4.13 -15.58
C TYR A 42 8.67 -2.91 -14.73
N THR A 43 9.67 -2.14 -14.32
CA THR A 43 9.48 -1.02 -13.40
C THR A 43 9.75 0.32 -14.07
N LYS A 44 8.77 1.22 -13.98
CA LYS A 44 8.91 2.61 -14.43
C LYS A 44 8.74 3.53 -13.22
N MET A 45 9.82 4.20 -12.83
CA MET A 45 9.77 5.27 -11.84
C MET A 45 9.46 6.60 -12.52
N LEU A 46 8.49 7.33 -11.96
CA LEU A 46 8.12 8.69 -12.34
C LEU A 46 8.88 9.70 -11.47
N ASP A 47 8.89 10.98 -11.88
CA ASP A 47 9.65 12.05 -11.20
C ASP A 47 9.25 12.26 -9.73
N SER A 48 8.04 11.84 -9.36
CA SER A 48 7.54 11.90 -7.98
C SER A 48 8.14 10.83 -7.06
N GLY A 49 8.86 9.86 -7.60
CA GLY A 49 9.20 8.60 -6.94
C GLY A 49 8.06 7.57 -6.95
N LEU A 50 6.97 7.80 -7.69
CA LEU A 50 5.95 6.78 -7.89
C LEU A 50 6.50 5.76 -8.89
N THR A 51 6.53 4.50 -8.50
CA THR A 51 6.93 3.38 -9.34
C THR A 51 5.70 2.62 -9.80
N ILE A 52 5.58 2.46 -11.11
CA ILE A 52 4.62 1.55 -11.76
C ILE A 52 5.34 0.23 -12.00
N VAL A 53 4.79 -0.85 -11.48
CA VAL A 53 5.37 -2.20 -11.56
C VAL A 53 4.46 -3.08 -12.40
N PHE A 54 4.89 -3.43 -13.60
CA PHE A 54 4.16 -4.37 -14.46
C PHE A 54 4.63 -5.80 -14.16
N ARG A 55 3.71 -6.68 -13.79
CA ARG A 55 3.97 -8.11 -13.61
C ARG A 55 3.78 -8.81 -14.94
N THR A 56 4.79 -9.57 -15.36
CA THR A 56 4.76 -10.26 -16.66
C THR A 56 5.15 -11.72 -16.57
N VAL A 57 4.47 -12.57 -17.33
CA VAL A 57 4.79 -13.98 -17.52
C VAL A 57 4.98 -14.25 -19.01
N VAL A 58 5.71 -15.33 -19.32
CA VAL A 58 5.83 -15.82 -20.69
C VAL A 58 4.82 -16.95 -20.87
N ASP A 59 3.92 -16.79 -21.84
CA ASP A 59 2.93 -17.79 -22.22
C ASP A 59 3.02 -18.03 -23.73
N ASN A 60 3.31 -19.26 -24.16
CA ASN A 60 3.45 -19.66 -25.57
C ASN A 60 4.31 -18.72 -26.43
N GLU A 61 5.50 -18.33 -25.94
CA GLU A 61 6.45 -17.39 -26.57
C GLU A 61 6.06 -15.90 -26.51
N ASP A 62 4.83 -15.58 -26.09
CA ASP A 62 4.37 -14.20 -25.93
C ASP A 62 4.52 -13.71 -24.49
N LEU A 63 4.97 -12.46 -24.35
CA LEU A 63 5.04 -11.78 -23.07
C LEU A 63 3.67 -11.19 -22.72
N GLN A 64 3.08 -11.66 -21.62
CA GLN A 64 1.79 -11.17 -21.14
C GLN A 64 1.93 -10.34 -19.87
N ILE A 65 1.29 -9.17 -19.83
CA ILE A 65 1.13 -8.38 -18.61
C ILE A 65 -0.05 -8.98 -17.83
N VAL A 66 0.24 -9.55 -16.66
CA VAL A 66 -0.74 -10.24 -15.81
C VAL A 66 -1.20 -9.39 -14.62
N GLY A 67 -0.51 -8.29 -14.34
CA GLY A 67 -0.86 -7.39 -13.25
C GLY A 67 -0.09 -6.08 -13.29
N LEU A 68 -0.58 -5.12 -12.52
CA LEU A 68 0.05 -3.82 -12.31
C LEU A 68 -0.05 -3.45 -10.84
N ASP A 69 1.09 -3.11 -10.25
CA ASP A 69 1.21 -2.63 -8.89
C ASP A 69 1.80 -1.22 -8.86
N MET A 70 1.61 -0.53 -7.74
CA MET A 70 2.16 0.80 -7.51
C MET A 70 2.89 0.84 -6.17
N HIS A 71 3.99 1.58 -6.15
CA HIS A 71 4.78 1.80 -4.95
C HIS A 71 5.36 3.21 -4.94
N MET A 72 5.28 3.91 -3.81
CA MET A 72 5.89 5.23 -3.68
C MET A 72 7.22 5.11 -2.96
N SER A 73 8.28 5.52 -3.65
CA SER A 73 9.61 5.57 -3.07
C SER A 73 9.68 6.61 -1.95
N GLY A 74 10.21 6.18 -0.82
CA GLY A 74 10.24 6.97 0.41
C GLY A 74 11.44 6.65 1.30
N ARG A 75 11.41 7.19 2.52
CA ARG A 75 12.43 6.92 3.56
C ARG A 75 11.87 6.11 4.73
N CYS A 76 10.61 5.70 4.63
CA CYS A 76 9.93 4.91 5.63
C CYS A 76 10.37 3.46 5.48
N ILE A 77 11.15 2.97 6.44
CA ILE A 77 11.68 1.61 6.47
C ILE A 77 11.16 0.92 7.71
N TRP A 78 10.57 -0.27 7.55
CA TRP A 78 10.16 -1.16 8.63
C TRP A 78 10.91 -2.48 8.50
N SER A 79 11.23 -3.11 9.63
CA SER A 79 11.71 -4.49 9.63
C SER A 79 10.56 -5.42 10.01
N GLY A 80 10.33 -6.45 9.19
CA GLY A 80 9.19 -7.36 9.35
C GLY A 80 9.55 -8.81 9.10
N LYS A 81 8.99 -9.70 9.92
CA LYS A 81 9.03 -11.16 9.77
C LYS A 81 7.73 -11.62 9.10
N PRO A 82 7.78 -12.35 7.97
CA PRO A 82 6.62 -13.00 7.38
C PRO A 82 5.95 -13.96 8.36
N LEU A 83 4.62 -14.01 8.37
CA LEU A 83 3.84 -14.99 9.14
C LEU A 83 2.99 -15.88 8.23
N VAL A 84 2.19 -15.27 7.37
CA VAL A 84 1.28 -16.02 6.49
C VAL A 84 0.96 -15.24 5.24
N GLN A 85 0.78 -15.94 4.13
CA GLN A 85 0.27 -15.36 2.90
C GLN A 85 -1.22 -15.05 3.01
N ILE A 86 -1.59 -13.86 2.54
CA ILE A 86 -2.94 -13.31 2.59
C ILE A 86 -3.50 -13.25 1.16
N GLY A 87 -4.78 -13.55 1.02
CA GLY A 87 -5.49 -13.56 -0.25
C GLY A 87 -5.18 -14.77 -1.13
N LYS A 88 -5.75 -14.76 -2.33
CA LYS A 88 -5.43 -15.73 -3.38
C LYS A 88 -4.11 -15.33 -4.03
N GLY A 89 -3.20 -16.28 -4.20
CA GLY A 89 -1.94 -16.03 -4.90
C GLY A 89 -2.20 -15.56 -6.33
N GLU A 90 -1.69 -14.38 -6.67
CA GLU A 90 -1.62 -13.92 -8.05
C GLU A 90 -0.20 -14.10 -8.59
N PRO A 91 -0.02 -14.34 -9.90
CA PRO A 91 1.31 -14.45 -10.48
C PRO A 91 2.18 -13.24 -10.11
N LEU A 92 3.36 -13.50 -9.55
CA LEU A 92 4.35 -12.51 -9.16
C LEU A 92 3.89 -11.47 -8.12
N SER A 93 2.76 -11.66 -7.44
CA SER A 93 2.32 -10.79 -6.33
C SER A 93 2.10 -11.61 -5.07
N ILE A 94 2.64 -11.12 -3.96
CA ILE A 94 2.54 -11.75 -2.66
C ILE A 94 2.12 -10.68 -1.66
N THR A 95 1.02 -10.95 -0.96
CA THR A 95 0.59 -10.17 0.20
C THR A 95 0.81 -11.02 1.44
N LEU A 96 1.46 -10.46 2.45
CA LEU A 96 1.83 -11.16 3.67
C LEU A 96 1.25 -10.45 4.87
N LEU A 97 0.75 -11.21 5.84
CA LEU A 97 0.72 -10.79 7.23
C LEU A 97 2.13 -10.92 7.77
N MET A 98 2.60 -9.87 8.40
CA MET A 98 3.94 -9.74 8.94
C MET A 98 3.88 -9.21 10.36
N THR A 99 4.95 -9.42 11.11
CA THR A 99 5.11 -8.90 12.47
C THR A 99 6.47 -8.25 12.66
N ASN A 100 6.62 -7.34 13.62
CA ASN A 100 7.95 -6.83 13.97
C ASN A 100 8.78 -7.88 14.72
N GLY A 101 10.08 -7.64 14.86
CA GLY A 101 10.98 -8.55 15.58
C GLY A 101 10.64 -8.78 17.06
N SER A 102 9.76 -7.97 17.66
CA SER A 102 9.26 -8.17 19.03
C SER A 102 7.93 -8.92 19.10
N GLU A 103 7.33 -9.22 17.96
CA GLU A 103 6.03 -9.87 17.80
C GLU A 103 4.85 -9.13 18.46
N LYS A 104 4.94 -7.80 18.62
CA LYS A 104 3.93 -6.97 19.30
C LYS A 104 3.00 -6.22 18.36
N SER A 105 3.37 -6.12 17.09
CA SER A 105 2.65 -5.33 16.09
C SER A 105 2.59 -6.15 14.81
N ALA A 106 1.37 -6.32 14.29
CA ALA A 106 1.12 -7.04 13.05
C ALA A 106 0.65 -6.08 11.96
N PHE A 107 1.08 -6.32 10.74
CA PHE A 107 0.67 -5.53 9.58
C PHE A 107 0.57 -6.41 8.35
N ILE A 108 -0.27 -6.00 7.40
CA ILE A 108 -0.40 -6.68 6.11
C ILE A 108 0.17 -5.76 5.05
N ALA A 109 1.05 -6.30 4.20
CA ALA A 109 1.64 -5.56 3.10
C ALA A 109 1.74 -6.42 1.84
N THR A 110 1.51 -5.79 0.69
CA THR A 110 1.79 -6.38 -0.63
C THR A 110 3.22 -6.06 -1.03
N LEU A 111 4.00 -7.10 -1.31
CA LEU A 111 5.39 -7.00 -1.74
C LEU A 111 5.46 -6.86 -3.27
N VAL A 112 5.93 -5.71 -3.78
CA VAL A 112 5.87 -5.40 -5.23
C VAL A 112 6.91 -6.14 -6.08
N HIS A 113 7.99 -6.64 -5.49
CA HIS A 113 9.03 -7.46 -6.17
C HIS A 113 9.27 -8.81 -5.49
N ALA A 114 8.23 -9.40 -4.89
CA ALA A 114 8.36 -10.58 -4.04
C ALA A 114 9.08 -11.77 -4.71
N ALA A 115 8.85 -12.01 -6.01
CA ALA A 115 9.42 -13.14 -6.75
C ALA A 115 10.90 -12.96 -7.14
N THR A 116 11.51 -11.85 -6.73
CA THR A 116 12.97 -11.65 -6.79
C THR A 116 13.69 -12.23 -5.58
N LEU A 117 12.96 -12.54 -4.50
CA LEU A 117 13.52 -13.09 -3.28
C LEU A 117 13.71 -14.60 -3.43
N GLU A 118 14.90 -15.09 -3.07
CA GLU A 118 15.19 -16.53 -3.10
C GLU A 118 14.33 -17.31 -2.10
N GLN A 119 14.11 -16.72 -0.92
CA GLN A 119 13.36 -17.30 0.18
C GLN A 119 12.54 -16.22 0.90
N ILE A 120 11.28 -16.55 1.18
CA ILE A 120 10.40 -15.81 2.08
C ILE A 120 9.91 -16.84 3.09
N ASP A 121 10.52 -16.86 4.25
CA ASP A 121 10.15 -17.76 5.35
C ASP A 121 9.95 -17.00 6.65
N GLU A 122 9.39 -17.70 7.63
CA GLU A 122 9.12 -17.15 8.96
C GLU A 122 10.43 -16.86 9.73
N ASP A 123 11.59 -17.37 9.33
CA ASP A 123 12.84 -17.14 10.07
C ASP A 123 13.61 -15.91 9.56
N THR A 124 13.20 -15.36 8.43
CA THR A 124 13.85 -14.22 7.79
C THR A 124 13.25 -12.89 8.22
N LEU A 125 14.09 -12.01 8.74
CA LEU A 125 13.74 -10.60 8.96
C LEU A 125 14.01 -9.81 7.69
N LEU A 126 12.98 -9.16 7.14
CA LEU A 126 13.06 -8.36 5.92
C LEU A 126 13.06 -6.88 6.27
N ASP A 127 13.97 -6.12 5.67
CA ASP A 127 13.91 -4.66 5.67
C ASP A 127 13.07 -4.18 4.48
N LEU A 128 12.01 -3.45 4.79
CA LEU A 128 10.95 -3.09 3.86
C LEU A 128 10.89 -1.58 3.73
N GLN A 129 11.04 -1.05 2.53
CA GLN A 129 10.57 0.31 2.27
C GLN A 129 9.05 0.27 2.12
N VAL A 130 8.35 1.05 2.93
CA VAL A 130 6.88 0.99 3.03
C VAL A 130 6.21 2.31 2.65
N CYS A 131 5.07 2.21 1.98
CA CYS A 131 4.12 3.28 1.80
C CYS A 131 2.70 2.72 1.87
N ALA A 132 1.71 3.56 2.15
CA ALA A 132 0.32 3.14 2.15
C ALA A 132 -0.53 4.02 1.23
N PHE A 133 -1.55 3.39 0.66
CA PHE A 133 -2.53 4.03 -0.21
C PHE A 133 -3.89 4.01 0.49
N PRO A 134 -4.31 5.14 1.10
CA PRO A 134 -5.58 5.21 1.81
C PRO A 134 -6.79 5.02 0.90
N GLN A 135 -7.74 4.20 1.31
CA GLN A 135 -9.08 4.13 0.75
C GLN A 135 -10.00 5.15 1.41
N ALA A 136 -9.83 5.36 2.73
CA ALA A 136 -10.44 6.44 3.48
C ALA A 136 -9.37 7.11 4.35
N LEU A 137 -9.47 8.44 4.51
CA LEU A 137 -8.50 9.24 5.27
C LEU A 137 -9.24 10.39 5.97
N ASP A 138 -9.36 10.27 7.29
CA ASP A 138 -9.92 11.31 8.15
C ASP A 138 -8.80 12.14 8.77
N VAL A 139 -9.02 13.45 8.83
CA VAL A 139 -8.03 14.42 9.29
C VAL A 139 -8.58 15.21 10.47
N PHE A 140 -7.83 15.19 11.56
CA PHE A 140 -8.11 15.90 12.80
C PHE A 140 -6.99 16.89 13.10
N ASP A 141 -7.31 17.93 13.86
CA ASP A 141 -6.33 18.93 14.27
C ASP A 141 -5.31 18.37 15.28
N SER A 142 -5.72 17.39 16.08
CA SER A 142 -4.88 16.71 17.07
C SER A 142 -5.47 15.34 17.47
N ARG A 143 -4.73 14.60 18.31
CA ARG A 143 -5.21 13.36 18.93
C ARG A 143 -6.46 13.60 19.78
N GLU A 144 -6.47 14.66 20.57
CA GLU A 144 -7.59 15.02 21.45
C GLU A 144 -8.85 15.34 20.63
N ALA A 145 -8.70 16.02 19.49
CA ALA A 145 -9.81 16.31 18.59
C ALA A 145 -10.43 15.03 18.02
N TYR A 146 -9.61 14.03 17.68
CA TYR A 146 -10.07 12.70 17.27
C TYR A 146 -10.86 11.99 18.39
N GLU A 147 -10.33 12.02 19.62
CA GLU A 147 -10.96 11.37 20.77
C GLU A 147 -12.30 12.02 21.15
N MET A 148 -12.42 13.34 21.01
CA MET A 148 -13.66 14.06 21.32
C MET A 148 -14.85 13.66 20.44
N VAL A 149 -14.59 13.26 19.18
CA VAL A 149 -15.65 12.95 18.20
C VAL A 149 -15.83 11.46 17.95
N THR A 150 -14.99 10.62 18.56
CA THR A 150 -15.02 9.16 18.41
C THR A 150 -15.41 8.51 19.73
N GLU A 151 -16.34 7.56 19.71
CA GLU A 151 -16.71 6.78 20.89
C GLU A 151 -15.55 5.94 21.40
N GLU A 152 -15.39 5.82 22.72
CA GLU A 152 -14.23 5.17 23.35
C GLU A 152 -13.95 3.75 22.84
N GLY A 153 -14.99 2.94 22.62
CA GLY A 153 -14.85 1.57 22.10
C GLY A 153 -14.52 1.48 20.61
N ALA A 154 -14.67 2.57 19.86
CA ALA A 154 -14.33 2.65 18.44
C ALA A 154 -12.98 3.36 18.18
N ARG A 155 -12.29 3.81 19.24
CA ARG A 155 -11.02 4.52 19.12
C ARG A 155 -9.88 3.54 18.83
N LEU A 156 -9.04 3.89 17.87
CA LEU A 156 -7.72 3.31 17.72
C LEU A 156 -6.78 3.91 18.77
N GLU A 157 -5.98 3.06 19.41
CA GLU A 157 -4.88 3.51 20.25
C GLU A 157 -3.87 4.35 19.44
N ASP A 158 -3.18 5.28 20.10
CA ASP A 158 -2.26 6.18 19.40
C ASP A 158 -1.19 5.39 18.62
N LYS A 159 -0.96 5.80 17.37
CA LYS A 159 0.03 5.20 16.44
C LYS A 159 -0.23 3.74 16.06
N LYS A 160 -1.39 3.18 16.41
CA LYS A 160 -1.67 1.76 16.23
C LYS A 160 -1.90 1.39 14.78
N LEU A 161 -1.48 0.18 14.42
CA LEU A 161 -1.83 -0.52 13.20
C LEU A 161 -2.75 -1.70 13.55
N LEU A 162 -3.83 -1.88 12.79
CA LEU A 162 -4.80 -2.92 13.04
C LEU A 162 -5.21 -3.60 11.72
N PRO A 163 -4.86 -4.88 11.49
CA PRO A 163 -5.35 -5.67 10.36
C PRO A 163 -6.80 -6.11 10.61
N PHE A 164 -7.72 -5.13 10.74
CA PHE A 164 -9.09 -5.35 11.22
C PHE A 164 -9.86 -6.37 10.37
N ASN A 165 -9.86 -6.20 9.06
CA ASN A 165 -10.59 -7.09 8.15
C ASN A 165 -10.05 -8.53 8.19
N TYR A 166 -8.73 -8.71 8.33
CA TYR A 166 -8.13 -10.03 8.51
C TYR A 166 -8.62 -10.72 9.78
N ILE A 167 -8.71 -9.99 10.90
CA ILE A 167 -9.22 -10.50 12.18
C ILE A 167 -10.71 -10.84 12.06
N MET A 168 -11.51 -9.91 11.51
CA MET A 168 -12.96 -10.10 11.37
C MET A 168 -13.33 -11.23 10.40
N ALA A 169 -12.55 -11.45 9.34
CA ALA A 169 -12.73 -12.59 8.45
C ALA A 169 -12.59 -13.96 9.16
N ARG A 170 -12.04 -13.98 10.37
CA ARG A 170 -11.76 -15.17 11.18
C ARG A 170 -12.52 -15.18 12.51
N ASP A 171 -13.37 -14.20 12.77
CA ASP A 171 -14.16 -14.10 14.01
C ASP A 171 -15.38 -15.02 13.95
N GLU A 172 -15.35 -16.12 14.70
CA GLU A 172 -16.42 -17.12 14.76
C GLU A 172 -17.75 -16.59 15.34
N SER A 173 -17.75 -15.42 15.99
CA SER A 173 -18.98 -14.78 16.46
C SER A 173 -19.78 -14.11 15.33
N LEU A 174 -19.16 -13.88 14.17
CA LEU A 174 -19.81 -13.32 12.99
C LEU A 174 -20.47 -14.38 12.11
N SER A 175 -21.51 -13.99 11.38
CA SER A 175 -22.08 -14.85 10.34
C SER A 175 -21.07 -15.13 9.22
N GLU A 176 -21.25 -16.25 8.51
CA GLU A 176 -20.42 -16.62 7.35
C GLU A 176 -20.41 -15.52 6.28
N GLU A 177 -21.57 -14.97 5.93
CA GLU A 177 -21.69 -13.85 4.97
C GLU A 177 -20.83 -12.64 5.39
N ASN A 178 -20.82 -12.29 6.68
CA ASN A 178 -20.00 -11.17 7.16
C ASN A 178 -18.51 -11.49 7.10
N ARG A 179 -18.10 -12.71 7.48
CA ARG A 179 -16.71 -13.15 7.38
C ARG A 179 -16.22 -13.14 5.93
N GLU A 180 -17.04 -13.62 5.00
CA GLU A 180 -16.74 -13.58 3.56
C GLU A 180 -16.58 -12.16 3.04
N ARG A 181 -17.44 -11.23 3.48
CA ARG A 181 -17.31 -9.81 3.14
C ARG A 181 -15.98 -9.23 3.62
N PHE A 182 -15.58 -9.50 4.86
CA PHE A 182 -14.29 -9.04 5.39
C PHE A 182 -13.11 -9.70 4.68
N ALA A 183 -13.23 -10.97 4.28
CA ALA A 183 -12.20 -11.70 3.54
C ALA A 183 -11.91 -11.09 2.15
N GLN A 184 -12.87 -10.41 1.53
CA GLN A 184 -12.65 -9.73 0.24
C GLN A 184 -11.66 -8.56 0.33
N GLU A 185 -11.53 -7.96 1.52
CA GLU A 185 -10.68 -6.80 1.78
C GLU A 185 -9.72 -7.06 2.95
N GLU A 186 -9.30 -8.33 3.16
CA GLU A 186 -8.47 -8.70 4.31
C GLU A 186 -7.08 -8.04 4.32
N GLN A 187 -6.62 -7.51 3.19
CA GLN A 187 -5.38 -6.73 3.08
C GLN A 187 -5.46 -5.31 3.65
N MET A 188 -6.65 -4.83 3.99
CA MET A 188 -6.85 -3.47 4.48
C MET A 188 -6.38 -3.33 5.92
N MET A 189 -5.57 -2.31 6.15
CA MET A 189 -5.06 -1.90 7.45
C MET A 189 -5.81 -0.67 7.93
N LEU A 190 -6.30 -0.71 9.17
CA LEU A 190 -6.66 0.48 9.91
C LEU A 190 -5.43 1.03 10.61
N LEU A 191 -5.25 2.34 10.55
CA LEU A 191 -4.15 3.00 11.24
C LEU A 191 -4.53 4.39 11.72
N CYS A 192 -3.76 4.88 12.67
CA CYS A 192 -3.80 6.29 13.05
C CYS A 192 -2.44 6.80 13.48
N GLY A 193 -2.27 8.11 13.49
CA GLY A 193 -1.05 8.72 14.01
C GLY A 193 -0.88 10.19 13.65
N PRO A 194 0.09 10.88 14.29
CA PRO A 194 0.40 12.27 14.00
C PRO A 194 1.17 12.40 12.68
N VAL A 195 0.86 13.46 11.94
CA VAL A 195 1.53 13.84 10.69
C VAL A 195 2.81 14.60 10.99
N LEU A 196 3.93 14.08 10.51
CA LEU A 196 5.28 14.62 10.71
C LEU A 196 5.71 15.56 9.59
N GLY A 197 5.18 15.36 8.39
CA GLY A 197 5.44 16.18 7.21
C GLY A 197 4.50 15.88 6.07
N VAL A 198 4.30 16.85 5.19
CA VAL A 198 3.45 16.74 3.99
C VAL A 198 4.22 17.31 2.81
N GLN A 199 4.20 16.60 1.67
CA GLN A 199 4.90 16.99 0.45
C GLN A 199 4.02 16.72 -0.76
N ASN A 200 3.92 17.70 -1.66
CA ASN A 200 3.32 17.49 -2.97
C ASN A 200 4.41 17.07 -3.95
N ARG A 201 4.20 15.97 -4.65
CA ARG A 201 5.15 15.43 -5.63
C ARG A 201 4.49 15.36 -7.00
N LYS A 202 5.21 15.81 -8.03
CA LYS A 202 4.73 15.84 -9.41
C LYS A 202 5.29 14.66 -10.18
N HIS A 203 4.46 14.02 -11.02
CA HIS A 203 4.84 12.81 -11.75
C HIS A 203 5.69 13.07 -13.00
N GLY A 204 5.79 14.33 -13.45
CA GLY A 204 6.40 14.63 -14.76
C GLY A 204 5.52 14.24 -15.95
N PHE A 205 4.23 13.95 -15.72
CA PHE A 205 3.29 13.50 -16.73
C PHE A 205 2.00 14.33 -16.68
N LYS A 206 1.64 15.04 -17.75
CA LYS A 206 0.35 15.77 -17.91
C LYS A 206 -0.11 16.57 -16.67
N ASP A 207 0.84 17.21 -15.98
CA ASP A 207 0.66 17.97 -14.72
C ASP A 207 0.04 17.18 -13.53
N THR A 208 0.10 15.84 -13.58
CA THR A 208 -0.36 14.99 -12.50
C THR A 208 0.63 14.96 -11.33
N GLY A 209 0.12 14.65 -10.15
CA GLY A 209 0.91 14.54 -8.93
C GLY A 209 0.09 13.94 -7.79
N CYS A 210 0.77 13.69 -6.69
CA CYS A 210 0.17 13.17 -5.47
C CYS A 210 0.69 13.93 -4.25
N THR A 211 -0.01 13.80 -3.14
CA THR A 211 0.44 14.22 -1.82
C THR A 211 1.01 13.03 -1.08
N VAL A 212 2.15 13.23 -0.42
CA VAL A 212 2.77 12.27 0.48
C VAL A 212 2.80 12.86 1.88
N ALA A 213 2.13 12.22 2.82
CA ALA A 213 2.17 12.59 4.23
C ALA A 213 2.85 11.52 5.06
N THR A 214 3.96 11.88 5.70
CA THR A 214 4.68 10.98 6.59
C THR A 214 4.02 11.04 7.97
N ILE A 215 3.59 9.90 8.49
CA ILE A 215 2.99 9.76 9.82
C ILE A 215 3.88 8.93 10.76
N SER A 216 3.72 9.11 12.07
CA SER A 216 4.30 8.20 13.07
C SER A 216 3.33 7.06 13.37
N THR A 217 3.80 5.83 13.31
CA THR A 217 3.10 4.61 13.75
C THR A 217 3.94 3.86 14.78
N GLU A 218 3.40 2.79 15.36
CA GLU A 218 4.12 1.90 16.29
C GLU A 218 5.26 1.12 15.63
N MET A 219 5.20 0.95 14.30
CA MET A 219 6.23 0.28 13.50
C MET A 219 7.36 1.23 13.05
N GLY A 220 7.18 2.54 13.22
CA GLY A 220 8.09 3.54 12.70
C GLY A 220 7.32 4.60 11.90
N HIS A 221 7.93 5.10 10.82
CA HIS A 221 7.29 6.11 9.99
C HIS A 221 6.57 5.43 8.83
N LEU A 222 5.48 6.01 8.33
CA LEU A 222 4.77 5.53 7.15
C LEU A 222 4.40 6.70 6.25
N ASP A 223 4.63 6.56 4.95
CA ASP A 223 4.21 7.53 3.95
C ASP A 223 2.79 7.17 3.45
N LEU A 224 1.82 8.04 3.71
CA LEU A 224 0.48 7.97 3.13
C LEU A 224 0.46 8.69 1.78
N VAL A 225 0.05 8.00 0.73
CA VAL A 225 0.01 8.51 -0.64
C VAL A 225 -1.42 8.69 -1.09
N PHE A 226 -1.82 9.93 -1.37
CA PHE A 226 -3.20 10.28 -1.71
C PHE A 226 -3.24 11.49 -2.64
N ALA A 227 -4.31 11.61 -3.42
CA ALA A 227 -4.53 12.79 -4.24
C ALA A 227 -5.14 13.90 -3.39
N PRO A 228 -4.77 15.18 -3.59
CA PRO A 228 -5.29 16.30 -2.79
C PRO A 228 -6.82 16.34 -2.69
N GLU A 229 -7.51 15.89 -3.75
CA GLU A 229 -8.96 15.90 -3.87
C GLU A 229 -9.64 14.85 -2.96
N GLN A 230 -8.89 13.90 -2.40
CA GLN A 230 -9.42 12.92 -1.45
C GLN A 230 -9.68 13.51 -0.07
N LEU A 231 -9.24 14.74 0.20
CA LEU A 231 -9.40 15.41 1.48
C LEU A 231 -10.31 16.63 1.40
N GLU A 232 -11.26 16.72 2.33
CA GLU A 232 -12.08 17.92 2.51
C GLU A 232 -11.30 19.09 3.13
N LYS A 233 -10.26 18.78 3.92
CA LYS A 233 -9.43 19.75 4.63
C LYS A 233 -7.96 19.53 4.33
N PRO A 234 -7.16 20.61 4.18
CA PRO A 234 -5.72 20.46 3.96
C PRO A 234 -5.03 19.71 5.10
N LEU A 235 -4.29 18.67 4.74
CA LEU A 235 -3.41 17.97 5.67
C LEU A 235 -2.12 18.78 5.90
N LYS A 236 -1.71 18.93 7.16
CA LYS A 236 -0.49 19.65 7.53
C LYS A 236 0.27 18.90 8.61
N LYS A 237 1.56 19.25 8.77
CA LYS A 237 2.35 18.79 9.91
C LYS A 237 1.66 19.15 11.23
N GLY A 238 1.61 18.19 12.15
CA GLY A 238 0.94 18.32 13.44
C GLY A 238 -0.53 17.88 13.45
N SER A 239 -1.16 17.71 12.28
CA SER A 239 -2.47 17.04 12.19
C SER A 239 -2.39 15.61 12.70
N TYR A 240 -3.54 15.04 13.03
CA TYR A 240 -3.71 13.64 13.37
C TYR A 240 -4.58 12.97 12.32
N VAL A 241 -4.24 11.76 11.91
CA VAL A 241 -5.01 11.03 10.90
C VAL A 241 -5.52 9.70 11.40
N VAL A 242 -6.64 9.27 10.84
CA VAL A 242 -7.14 7.91 10.89
C VAL A 242 -7.37 7.48 9.44
N ALA A 243 -6.89 6.30 9.07
CA ALA A 243 -7.00 5.83 7.70
C ALA A 243 -7.30 4.34 7.63
N SER A 244 -8.08 3.95 6.61
CA SER A 244 -8.07 2.60 6.08
C SER A 244 -7.19 2.61 4.82
N CYS A 245 -6.22 1.71 4.74
CA CYS A 245 -5.25 1.72 3.64
C CYS A 245 -4.75 0.33 3.26
N ALA A 246 -4.30 0.19 2.02
CA ALA A 246 -3.45 -0.93 1.61
C ALA A 246 -1.98 -0.50 1.75
N ILE A 247 -1.16 -1.33 2.37
CA ILE A 247 0.28 -1.10 2.49
C ILE A 247 1.00 -1.78 1.33
N SER A 248 1.83 -1.02 0.63
CA SER A 248 2.75 -1.49 -0.39
C SER A 248 4.16 -1.46 0.19
N ALA A 249 4.90 -2.54 -0.01
CA ALA A 249 6.26 -2.68 0.47
C ALA A 249 7.18 -3.18 -0.64
N ASP A 250 8.41 -2.69 -0.63
CA ASP A 250 9.50 -3.19 -1.46
C ASP A 250 10.63 -3.66 -0.54
N VAL A 251 11.19 -4.83 -0.84
CA VAL A 251 12.23 -5.42 0.00
C VAL A 251 13.56 -4.79 -0.39
N LEU A 252 14.26 -4.23 0.59
CA LEU A 252 15.59 -3.69 0.39
C LEU A 252 16.57 -4.85 0.31
N THR A 253 17.21 -5.01 -0.84
CA THR A 253 18.28 -5.97 -1.07
C THR A 253 19.59 -5.20 -1.15
N ASP A 254 20.57 -5.61 -0.34
CA ASP A 254 21.93 -5.03 -0.30
C ASP A 254 22.72 -5.29 -1.59
#